data_AF-A0A0B0EQ64-F1
#
_entry.id   AF-A0A0B0EQ64-F1
#
_cell.length_a   1.000
_cell.length_b   1.000
_cell.length_c   1.000
_cell.angle_alpha   90.00
_cell.angle_beta   90.00
_cell.angle_gamma   90.00
#
_symmetry.space_group_name_H-M   'P 1'
#
loop_
_entity.id
_entity.type
_entity.pdbx_description
1 polymer ?
#
loop_
_entity_poly.entity_id
_entity_poly.type
_entity_poly.pdbx_seq_one_letter_code
_entity_poly.pdbx_strand_id
1 'polypeptide(L)'
;MILFSDLTRVVDELCNLLEPTPFHFLLETRVDVMKPAMVEQVARAGCQLIYFGLESGAFRSLVELKKCNDRAQFERYINGAKSLTEACARNGIIPMFGVMNPIPGDRKEDLDECFHFLEELVSISSGINPDLGLFLLPLQCRLDMGSPFQLNWPSLEARGMVRSRDEKNIFGDMFVTRTSSEVGYEEAEAFRDKVRSLWTPSRNAMKVLSQCWPRPYMEVDWE
;
A
#
# COMPACT_ATOMS: atom_id res chain seq x y z
N MET A 1 17.78 -1.25 7.40
CA MET A 1 17.14 0.07 7.32
C MET A 1 18.22 1.13 7.52
N ILE A 2 18.68 1.78 6.45
CA ILE A 2 19.62 2.89 6.54
C ILE A 2 18.78 4.14 6.82
N LEU A 3 18.90 4.69 8.04
CA LEU A 3 18.27 5.96 8.40
C LEU A 3 19.16 7.08 7.87
N PHE A 4 18.81 7.64 6.72
CA PHE A 4 19.48 8.85 6.22
C PHE A 4 18.98 10.06 7.00
N SER A 5 19.90 10.81 7.61
CA SER A 5 19.60 12.07 8.31
C SER A 5 19.10 13.18 7.36
N ASP A 6 19.35 13.02 6.07
CA ASP A 6 18.84 13.86 4.99
C ASP A 6 18.40 12.98 3.82
N LEU A 7 17.18 12.43 3.94
CA LEU A 7 16.59 11.55 2.92
C LEU A 7 16.51 12.26 1.55
N THR A 8 16.22 13.56 1.54
CA THR A 8 16.12 14.34 0.30
C THR A 8 17.46 14.34 -0.42
N ARG A 9 18.56 14.69 0.26
CA ARG A 9 19.89 14.67 -0.36
C ARG A 9 20.27 13.31 -0.93
N VAL A 10 19.96 12.22 -0.23
CA VAL A 10 20.31 10.87 -0.72
C VAL A 10 19.47 10.44 -1.91
N VAL A 11 18.17 10.77 -1.91
CA VAL A 11 17.32 10.57 -3.09
C VAL A 11 17.85 11.39 -4.26
N ASP A 12 18.30 12.62 -4.02
CA ASP A 12 18.87 13.48 -5.06
C ASP A 12 20.14 12.88 -5.68
N GLU A 13 21.08 12.45 -4.84
CA GLU A 13 22.32 11.83 -5.29
C GLU A 13 22.05 10.54 -6.09
N LEU A 14 21.12 9.70 -5.63
CA LEU A 14 20.76 8.49 -6.34
C LEU A 14 20.10 8.79 -7.69
N CYS A 15 19.17 9.75 -7.74
CA CYS A 15 18.49 10.15 -8.97
C CYS A 15 19.48 10.68 -10.01
N ASN A 16 20.41 11.55 -9.60
CA ASN A 16 21.44 12.10 -10.48
C ASN A 16 22.36 11.02 -11.07
N LEU A 17 22.60 9.93 -10.33
CA LEU A 17 23.40 8.80 -10.81
C LEU A 17 22.62 7.89 -11.77
N LEU A 18 21.30 7.76 -11.60
CA LEU A 18 20.45 6.87 -12.40
C LEU A 18 19.92 7.52 -13.68
N GLU A 19 19.67 8.84 -13.67
CA GLU A 19 19.13 9.59 -14.81
C GLU A 19 19.88 9.39 -16.14
N PRO A 20 21.23 9.34 -16.21
CA PRO A 20 21.92 9.09 -17.48
C PRO A 20 21.96 7.60 -17.91
N THR A 21 21.36 6.70 -17.13
CA THR A 21 21.40 5.24 -17.38
C THR A 21 20.11 4.75 -18.02
N PRO A 22 20.11 3.59 -18.71
CA PRO A 22 18.88 2.99 -19.26
C PRO A 22 18.09 2.18 -18.21
N PHE A 23 18.40 2.30 -16.92
CA PHE A 23 17.76 1.49 -15.89
C PHE A 23 16.39 2.04 -15.50
N HIS A 24 15.42 1.13 -15.40
CA HIS A 24 14.11 1.40 -14.82
C HIS A 24 13.99 0.69 -13.49
N PHE A 25 13.42 1.36 -12.49
CA PHE A 25 13.34 0.84 -11.13
C PHE A 25 11.99 1.08 -10.47
N LEU A 26 11.77 0.34 -9.39
CA LEU A 26 10.62 0.47 -8.50
C LEU A 26 11.09 1.01 -7.16
N LEU A 27 10.24 1.80 -6.50
CA LEU A 27 10.52 2.35 -5.19
C LEU A 27 9.43 1.90 -4.21
N GLU A 28 9.81 1.63 -2.97
CA GLU A 28 8.89 1.40 -1.85
C GLU A 28 9.11 2.47 -0.79
N THR A 29 8.04 3.05 -0.27
CA THR A 29 8.09 4.07 0.77
C THR A 29 6.81 4.14 1.58
N ARG A 30 6.86 4.89 2.68
CA ARG A 30 5.65 5.28 3.42
C ARG A 30 5.05 6.56 2.82
N VAL A 31 3.73 6.67 2.94
CA VAL A 31 2.97 7.85 2.51
C VAL A 31 3.45 9.14 3.17
N ASP A 32 3.84 9.09 4.44
CA ASP A 32 4.29 10.26 5.22
C ASP A 32 5.79 10.56 5.11
N VAL A 33 6.54 9.76 4.34
CA VAL A 33 7.98 9.94 4.12
C VAL A 33 8.25 10.59 2.77
N MET A 34 7.59 10.12 1.71
CA MET A 34 7.74 10.68 0.36
C MET A 34 6.98 11.99 0.23
N LYS A 35 7.64 13.03 -0.28
CA LYS A 35 6.97 14.30 -0.60
C LYS A 35 6.54 14.31 -2.07
N PRO A 36 5.38 14.88 -2.41
CA PRO A 36 4.92 14.99 -3.80
C PRO A 36 5.96 15.60 -4.76
N ALA A 37 6.71 16.61 -4.31
CA ALA A 37 7.76 17.25 -5.11
C ALA A 37 8.91 16.30 -5.51
N MET A 38 9.15 15.22 -4.76
CA MET A 38 10.19 14.24 -5.06
C MET A 38 9.77 13.29 -6.18
N VAL A 39 8.47 13.21 -6.50
CA VAL A 39 7.93 12.25 -7.49
C VAL A 39 8.43 12.57 -8.90
N GLU A 40 8.45 13.85 -9.28
CA GLU A 40 8.98 14.28 -10.58
C GLU A 40 10.45 13.89 -10.73
N GLN A 41 11.23 14.05 -9.67
CA GLN A 41 12.64 13.76 -9.68
C GLN A 41 12.94 12.26 -9.85
N VAL A 42 12.25 11.40 -9.10
CA VAL A 42 12.42 9.95 -9.27
C VAL A 42 11.88 9.49 -10.62
N ALA A 43 10.87 10.16 -11.18
CA ALA A 43 10.37 9.89 -12.53
C ALA A 43 11.47 10.13 -13.58
N ARG A 44 12.14 11.30 -13.53
CA ARG A 44 13.26 11.62 -14.43
C ARG A 44 14.41 10.62 -14.32
N ALA A 45 14.64 10.09 -13.13
CA ALA A 45 15.68 9.08 -12.89
C ALA A 45 15.33 7.68 -13.43
N GLY A 46 14.11 7.44 -13.93
CA GLY A 46 13.67 6.17 -14.49
C GLY A 46 12.74 5.35 -13.60
N CYS A 47 12.22 5.90 -12.49
CA CYS A 47 11.22 5.22 -11.66
C CYS A 47 9.91 5.04 -12.44
N GLN A 48 9.35 3.84 -12.42
CA GLN A 48 8.11 3.51 -13.14
C GLN A 48 6.92 3.21 -12.22
N LEU A 49 7.19 2.74 -11.00
CA LEU A 49 6.18 2.47 -9.99
C LEU A 49 6.70 2.81 -8.60
N ILE A 50 5.82 3.36 -7.78
CA ILE A 50 6.05 3.56 -6.35
C ILE A 50 5.01 2.75 -5.56
N TYR A 51 5.49 1.81 -4.76
CA TYR A 51 4.72 1.13 -3.73
C TYR A 51 4.66 2.00 -2.47
N PHE A 52 3.45 2.26 -2.01
CA PHE A 52 3.17 2.95 -0.77
C PHE A 52 2.54 1.99 0.24
N GLY A 53 3.19 1.84 1.40
CA GLY A 53 2.62 1.14 2.55
C GLY A 53 1.52 1.97 3.23
N LEU A 54 0.38 2.13 2.54
CA LEU A 54 -0.81 2.85 3.03
C LEU A 54 -1.44 2.11 4.22
N GLU A 55 -1.59 0.80 4.07
CA GLU A 55 -2.24 -0.19 4.94
C GLU A 55 -3.76 0.00 5.12
N SER A 56 -4.24 1.23 5.27
CA SER A 56 -5.66 1.52 5.44
C SER A 56 -6.02 2.97 5.10
N GLY A 57 -7.27 3.20 4.73
CA GLY A 57 -7.90 4.52 4.67
C GLY A 57 -8.67 4.93 5.93
N ALA A 58 -8.79 4.04 6.92
CA ALA A 58 -9.61 4.27 8.11
C ALA A 58 -8.78 4.64 9.34
N PHE A 59 -9.29 5.60 10.12
CA PHE A 59 -8.55 6.15 11.26
C PHE A 59 -8.19 5.13 12.32
N ARG A 60 -9.16 4.29 12.73
CA ARG A 60 -8.92 3.29 13.78
C ARG A 60 -7.83 2.32 13.36
N SER A 61 -7.89 1.87 12.11
CA SER A 61 -6.92 0.95 11.56
C SER A 61 -5.52 1.57 11.55
N LEU A 62 -5.39 2.81 11.09
CA LEU A 62 -4.11 3.52 11.07
C LEU A 62 -3.56 3.83 12.47
N VAL A 63 -4.42 4.03 13.47
CA VAL A 63 -4.00 4.16 14.88
C VAL A 63 -3.49 2.82 15.42
N GLU A 64 -4.19 1.72 15.18
CA GLU A 64 -3.76 0.39 15.64
C GLU A 64 -2.41 -0.01 14.99
N LEU A 65 -2.21 0.34 13.72
CA LEU A 65 -0.95 0.14 12.99
C LEU A 65 0.16 1.13 13.36
N LYS A 66 -0.12 2.08 14.28
CA LYS A 66 0.80 3.15 14.67
C LYS A 66 1.29 4.00 13.49
N LYS A 67 0.46 4.15 12.45
CA LYS A 67 0.71 5.05 11.31
C LYS A 67 0.34 6.48 11.66
N CYS A 68 -0.65 6.68 12.53
CA CYS A 68 -1.02 7.98 13.11
C CYS A 68 -1.40 7.83 14.59
N ASN A 69 -1.30 8.91 15.36
CA ASN A 69 -1.69 8.91 16.78
C ASN A 69 -2.98 9.71 17.07
N ASP A 70 -3.36 10.60 16.16
CA ASP A 70 -4.45 11.54 16.33
C ASP A 70 -5.09 11.90 14.98
N ARG A 71 -6.24 12.55 15.03
CA ARG A 71 -6.99 12.95 13.82
C ARG A 71 -6.19 13.89 12.93
N ALA A 72 -5.39 14.79 13.49
CA ALA A 72 -4.61 15.72 12.67
C ALA A 72 -3.51 14.99 11.88
N GLN A 73 -2.86 13.97 12.47
CA GLN A 73 -1.91 13.10 11.79
C GLN A 73 -2.60 12.26 10.72
N PHE A 74 -3.79 11.73 11.01
CA PHE A 74 -4.59 10.99 10.04
C PHE A 74 -4.95 11.83 8.83
N GLU A 75 -5.47 13.05 9.03
CA GLU A 75 -5.79 13.95 7.93
C GLU A 75 -4.56 14.26 7.07
N ARG A 76 -3.39 14.47 7.69
CA ARG A 76 -2.14 14.66 6.94
C ARG A 76 -1.74 13.43 6.14
N TYR A 77 -1.92 12.24 6.71
CA TYR A 77 -1.57 10.97 6.07
C TYR A 77 -2.44 10.71 4.84
N ILE A 78 -3.76 10.84 5.00
CA ILE A 78 -4.75 10.66 3.92
C ILE A 78 -4.58 11.70 2.82
N ASN A 79 -4.40 12.98 3.16
CA ASN A 79 -4.13 14.03 2.17
C ASN A 79 -2.75 13.85 1.48
N GLY A 80 -1.77 13.31 2.20
CA GLY A 80 -0.47 12.92 1.65
C GLY A 80 -0.62 11.85 0.58
N ALA A 81 -1.41 10.80 0.83
CA ALA A 81 -1.70 9.76 -0.15
C ALA A 81 -2.40 10.32 -1.40
N LYS A 82 -3.39 11.21 -1.25
CA LYS A 82 -4.04 11.90 -2.38
C LYS A 82 -3.03 12.69 -3.21
N SER A 83 -2.21 13.50 -2.54
CA SER A 83 -1.20 14.35 -3.20
C SER A 83 -0.12 13.53 -3.90
N LEU A 84 0.27 12.38 -3.33
CA LEU A 84 1.20 11.45 -3.97
C LEU A 84 0.56 10.77 -5.18
N THR A 85 -0.72 10.37 -5.11
CA THR A 85 -1.46 9.85 -6.27
C THR A 85 -1.49 10.87 -7.41
N GLU A 86 -1.82 12.14 -7.12
CA GLU A 86 -1.79 13.20 -8.13
C GLU A 86 -0.41 13.37 -8.76
N ALA A 87 0.63 13.43 -7.92
CA ALA A 87 2.00 13.61 -8.38
C ALA A 87 2.46 12.43 -9.25
N CYS A 88 2.14 11.20 -8.85
CA CYS A 88 2.43 10.00 -9.62
C CYS A 88 1.75 10.03 -11.00
N ALA A 89 0.44 10.31 -11.02
CA ALA A 89 -0.35 10.36 -12.25
C ALA A 89 0.17 11.43 -13.23
N ARG A 90 0.52 12.62 -12.73
CA ARG A 90 1.09 13.72 -13.55
C ARG A 90 2.46 13.38 -14.14
N ASN A 91 3.23 12.53 -13.48
CA ASN A 91 4.59 12.16 -13.89
C ASN A 91 4.67 10.78 -14.56
N GLY A 92 3.53 10.12 -14.83
CA GLY A 92 3.51 8.81 -15.47
C GLY A 92 4.10 7.69 -14.61
N ILE A 93 4.19 7.87 -13.29
CA ILE A 93 4.58 6.82 -12.35
C ILE A 93 3.33 6.11 -11.88
N ILE A 94 3.30 4.78 -11.93
CA ILE A 94 2.19 3.98 -11.42
C ILE A 94 2.20 4.05 -9.88
N PRO A 95 1.18 4.64 -9.23
CA PRO A 95 1.05 4.51 -7.78
C PRO A 95 0.48 3.13 -7.44
N MET A 96 1.12 2.44 -6.50
CA MET A 96 0.63 1.19 -5.94
C MET A 96 0.45 1.34 -4.43
N PHE A 97 -0.71 0.97 -3.90
CA PHE A 97 -1.00 1.05 -2.47
C PHE A 97 -1.25 -0.35 -1.90
N GLY A 98 -0.45 -0.73 -0.90
CA GLY A 98 -0.74 -1.88 -0.06
C GLY A 98 -1.89 -1.57 0.90
N VAL A 99 -2.88 -2.45 0.96
CA VAL A 99 -4.06 -2.33 1.82
C VAL A 99 -4.17 -3.59 2.68
N MET A 100 -3.97 -3.47 3.99
CA MET A 100 -3.97 -4.59 4.94
C MET A 100 -5.34 -4.85 5.58
N ASN A 101 -6.35 -4.00 5.35
CA ASN A 101 -7.66 -4.19 5.95
C ASN A 101 -8.31 -5.53 5.51
N PRO A 102 -9.05 -6.18 6.41
CA PRO A 102 -9.21 -5.82 7.82
C PRO A 102 -7.98 -6.17 8.66
N ILE A 103 -7.71 -5.35 9.68
CA ILE A 103 -6.71 -5.57 10.71
C ILE A 103 -7.38 -5.74 12.09
N PRO A 104 -6.70 -6.30 13.11
CA PRO A 104 -7.29 -6.48 14.43
C PRO A 104 -7.94 -5.21 15.01
N GLY A 105 -9.22 -5.33 15.38
CA GLY A 105 -10.00 -4.23 15.94
C GLY A 105 -10.92 -3.50 14.94
N ASP A 106 -10.74 -3.75 13.63
CA ASP A 106 -11.62 -3.20 12.60
C ASP A 106 -13.07 -3.68 12.74
N ARG A 107 -13.99 -2.75 12.49
CA ARG A 107 -15.42 -2.99 12.31
C ARG A 107 -15.79 -2.81 10.84
N LYS A 108 -17.05 -3.13 10.51
CA LYS A 108 -17.56 -2.96 9.14
C LYS A 108 -17.45 -1.51 8.67
N GLU A 109 -17.70 -0.55 9.56
CA GLU A 109 -17.60 0.87 9.21
C GLU A 109 -16.17 1.30 8.86
N ASP A 110 -15.15 0.70 9.49
CA ASP A 110 -13.74 0.99 9.16
C ASP A 110 -13.40 0.44 7.75
N LEU A 111 -14.01 -0.67 7.34
CA LEU A 111 -13.87 -1.20 5.97
C LEU A 111 -14.56 -0.31 4.94
N ASP A 112 -15.75 0.21 5.25
CA ASP A 112 -16.45 1.13 4.37
C ASP A 112 -15.71 2.47 4.25
N GLU A 113 -15.20 3.03 5.36
CA GLU A 113 -14.35 4.24 5.39
C GLU A 113 -13.11 4.03 4.51
N CYS A 114 -12.41 2.90 4.68
CA CYS A 114 -11.26 2.57 3.86
C CYS A 114 -11.65 2.44 2.38
N PHE A 115 -12.72 1.71 2.07
CA PHE A 115 -13.13 1.47 0.69
C PHE A 115 -13.43 2.78 -0.06
N HIS A 116 -14.19 3.69 0.57
CA HIS A 116 -14.50 4.99 -0.02
C HIS A 116 -13.25 5.84 -0.27
N PHE A 117 -12.27 5.77 0.63
CA PHE A 117 -11.00 6.45 0.40
C PHE A 117 -10.24 5.87 -0.80
N LEU A 118 -10.23 4.54 -0.97
CA LEU A 118 -9.59 3.90 -2.11
C LEU A 118 -10.29 4.25 -3.44
N GLU A 119 -11.63 4.34 -3.46
CA GLU A 119 -12.40 4.85 -4.60
C GLU A 119 -11.95 6.26 -4.99
N GLU A 120 -11.73 7.12 -4.00
CA GLU A 120 -11.24 8.49 -4.23
C GLU A 120 -9.85 8.50 -4.87
N LEU A 121 -8.91 7.66 -4.38
CA LEU A 121 -7.57 7.55 -4.98
C LEU A 121 -7.62 7.09 -6.44
N VAL A 122 -8.46 6.08 -6.74
CA VAL A 122 -8.67 5.62 -8.12
C VAL A 122 -9.23 6.74 -8.98
N SER A 123 -10.25 7.46 -8.49
CA SER A 123 -10.85 8.60 -9.20
C SER A 123 -9.83 9.70 -9.51
N ILE A 124 -8.98 10.04 -8.54
CA ILE A 124 -7.89 11.02 -8.73
C ILE A 124 -6.92 10.56 -9.83
N SER A 125 -6.42 9.32 -9.74
CA SER A 125 -5.44 8.82 -10.71
C SER A 125 -6.03 8.78 -12.11
N SER A 126 -7.21 8.17 -12.27
CA SER A 126 -7.89 8.05 -13.56
C SER A 126 -8.35 9.39 -14.13
N GLY A 127 -8.67 10.37 -13.27
CA GLY A 127 -9.01 11.74 -13.72
C GLY A 127 -7.83 12.51 -14.30
N ILE A 128 -6.60 12.18 -13.89
CA ILE A 128 -5.37 12.83 -14.37
C ILE A 128 -4.74 12.04 -15.52
N ASN A 129 -4.62 10.72 -15.38
CA ASN A 129 -3.99 9.85 -16.36
C ASN A 129 -4.75 8.52 -16.50
N PRO A 130 -5.81 8.49 -17.34
CA PRO A 130 -6.67 7.31 -17.51
C PRO A 130 -5.91 6.06 -17.96
N ASP A 131 -4.83 6.23 -18.72
CA ASP A 131 -4.04 5.12 -19.30
C ASP A 131 -3.00 4.56 -18.32
N LEU A 132 -2.75 5.24 -17.20
CA LEU A 132 -1.81 4.79 -16.16
C LEU A 132 -2.51 3.94 -15.10
N GLY A 133 -3.65 4.45 -14.60
CA GLY A 133 -4.40 3.83 -13.51
C GLY A 133 -3.69 3.92 -12.15
N LEU A 134 -4.15 3.09 -11.21
CA LEU A 134 -3.61 2.95 -9.87
C LEU A 134 -3.76 1.49 -9.45
N PHE A 135 -2.78 0.95 -8.72
CA PHE A 135 -2.81 -0.44 -8.27
C PHE A 135 -3.14 -0.49 -6.78
N LEU A 136 -4.14 -1.30 -6.43
CA LEU A 136 -4.44 -1.62 -5.05
C LEU A 136 -4.04 -3.07 -4.78
N LEU A 137 -3.16 -3.27 -3.81
CA LEU A 137 -2.71 -4.58 -3.39
C LEU A 137 -3.39 -4.93 -2.05
N PRO A 138 -4.57 -5.58 -2.07
CA PRO A 138 -5.20 -6.06 -0.86
C PRO A 138 -4.41 -7.25 -0.30
N LEU A 139 -3.85 -7.06 0.89
CA LEU A 139 -3.03 -8.02 1.62
C LEU A 139 -3.81 -8.54 2.83
N GLN A 140 -3.77 -9.85 3.05
CA GLN A 140 -4.26 -10.38 4.32
C GLN A 140 -3.29 -10.01 5.43
N CYS A 141 -3.81 -9.55 6.58
CA CYS A 141 -3.00 -9.22 7.74
C CYS A 141 -2.21 -10.45 8.24
N ARG A 142 -0.91 -10.47 7.94
CA ARG A 142 0.04 -11.49 8.40
C ARG A 142 0.67 -11.09 9.73
N LEU A 143 0.90 -12.08 10.59
CA LEU A 143 1.63 -11.93 11.85
C LEU A 143 3.11 -12.22 11.62
N ASP A 144 3.83 -11.23 11.10
CA ASP A 144 5.26 -11.36 10.89
C ASP A 144 6.00 -11.58 12.21
N MET A 145 7.09 -12.36 12.16
CA MET A 145 7.98 -12.57 13.30
C MET A 145 8.52 -11.24 13.81
N GLY A 146 8.33 -10.95 15.10
CA GLY A 146 8.72 -9.71 15.75
C GLY A 146 7.78 -8.53 15.53
N SER A 147 6.70 -8.70 14.75
CA SER A 147 5.72 -7.63 14.54
C SER A 147 4.96 -7.29 15.83
N PRO A 148 4.48 -6.03 15.99
CA PRO A 148 3.66 -5.66 17.15
C PRO A 148 2.44 -6.56 17.35
N PHE A 149 1.78 -6.98 16.27
CA PHE A 149 0.63 -7.89 16.37
C PHE A 149 1.01 -9.30 16.81
N GLN A 150 2.15 -9.82 16.34
CA GLN A 150 2.61 -11.13 16.80
C GLN A 150 2.97 -11.10 18.29
N LEU A 151 3.70 -10.06 18.74
CA LEU A 151 4.12 -9.90 20.12
C LEU A 151 2.94 -9.68 21.07
N ASN A 152 1.89 -8.99 20.60
CA ASN A 152 0.68 -8.70 21.38
C ASN A 152 -0.44 -9.74 21.17
N TRP A 153 -0.16 -10.87 20.51
CA TRP A 153 -1.20 -11.84 20.16
C TRP A 153 -2.05 -12.34 21.34
N PRO A 154 -1.48 -12.69 22.52
CA PRO A 154 -2.31 -13.14 23.64
C PRO A 154 -3.38 -12.13 24.05
N SER A 155 -3.09 -10.83 23.95
CA SER A 155 -4.08 -9.79 24.24
C SER A 155 -5.12 -9.64 23.11
N LEU A 156 -4.72 -9.85 21.86
CA LEU A 156 -5.64 -9.84 20.71
C LEU A 156 -6.60 -11.03 20.78
N GLU A 157 -6.08 -12.22 21.07
CA GLU A 157 -6.87 -13.44 21.22
C GLU A 157 -7.88 -13.33 22.37
N ALA A 158 -7.49 -12.75 23.50
CA ALA A 158 -8.41 -12.44 24.61
C ALA A 158 -9.54 -11.46 24.22
N ARG A 159 -9.36 -10.65 23.17
CA ARG A 159 -10.39 -9.77 22.59
C ARG A 159 -11.23 -10.47 21.50
N GLY A 160 -10.99 -11.75 21.23
CA GLY A 160 -11.77 -12.56 20.30
C GLY A 160 -11.21 -12.64 18.87
N MET A 161 -10.01 -12.10 18.62
CA MET A 161 -9.34 -12.26 17.32
C MET A 161 -8.84 -13.70 17.13
N VAL A 162 -8.85 -14.16 15.88
CA VAL A 162 -8.45 -15.52 15.51
C VAL A 162 -7.39 -15.45 14.42
N ARG A 163 -6.41 -16.35 14.49
CA ARG A 163 -5.40 -16.57 13.46
C ARG A 163 -5.42 -18.00 12.98
N SER A 164 -5.04 -18.21 11.72
CA SER A 164 -4.74 -19.52 11.16
C SER A 164 -3.30 -19.58 10.70
N ARG A 165 -2.78 -20.81 10.61
CA ARG A 165 -1.51 -21.09 9.93
C ARG A 165 -1.83 -21.40 8.47
N ASP A 166 -1.01 -20.90 7.56
CA ASP A 166 -0.97 -21.43 6.21
C ASP A 166 -0.16 -22.73 6.20
N GLU A 167 -0.87 -23.85 6.08
CA GLU A 167 -0.26 -25.19 6.07
C GLU A 167 0.51 -25.49 4.78
N LYS A 168 0.30 -24.72 3.70
CA LYS A 168 1.00 -24.91 2.42
C LYS A 168 2.35 -24.21 2.38
N ASN A 169 2.56 -23.23 3.26
CA ASN A 169 3.81 -22.48 3.34
C ASN A 169 4.80 -23.16 4.29
N ILE A 170 6.00 -23.48 3.80
CA ILE A 170 7.08 -24.12 4.58
C ILE A 170 7.56 -23.26 5.76
N PHE A 171 7.34 -21.93 5.69
CA PHE A 171 7.65 -21.00 6.77
C PHE A 171 6.55 -20.93 7.82
N GLY A 172 5.38 -21.50 7.52
CA GLY A 172 4.26 -21.60 8.46
C GLY A 172 3.69 -20.24 8.85
N ASP A 173 3.55 -19.35 7.86
CA ASP A 173 3.02 -18.00 8.01
C ASP A 173 1.68 -18.03 8.76
N MET A 174 1.51 -17.08 9.68
CA MET A 174 0.31 -16.94 10.48
C MET A 174 -0.50 -15.75 9.99
N PHE A 175 -1.77 -15.96 9.70
CA PHE A 175 -2.66 -14.91 9.18
C PHE A 175 -3.82 -14.67 10.15
N VAL A 176 -4.23 -13.42 10.27
CA VAL A 176 -5.45 -13.07 11.01
C VAL A 176 -6.66 -13.45 10.15
N THR A 177 -7.56 -14.26 10.71
CA THR A 177 -8.80 -14.74 10.06
C THR A 177 -10.06 -14.19 10.69
N ARG A 178 -9.96 -13.66 11.92
CA ARG A 178 -11.01 -12.85 12.53
C ARG A 178 -10.36 -11.65 13.20
N THR A 179 -10.78 -10.46 12.81
CA THR A 179 -10.21 -9.21 13.30
C THR A 179 -11.07 -8.55 14.36
N SER A 180 -12.36 -8.88 14.44
CA SER A 180 -13.27 -8.45 15.51
C SER A 180 -14.48 -9.38 15.61
N SER A 181 -15.44 -9.05 16.50
CA SER A 181 -16.73 -9.74 16.55
C SER A 181 -17.60 -9.51 15.30
N GLU A 182 -17.31 -8.48 14.51
CA GLU A 182 -18.10 -8.08 13.35
C GLU A 182 -17.46 -8.46 12.01
N VAL A 183 -16.15 -8.69 12.01
CA VAL A 183 -15.36 -8.94 10.81
C VAL A 183 -14.60 -10.27 10.96
N GLY A 184 -15.16 -11.29 10.33
CA GLY A 184 -14.55 -12.60 10.17
C GLY A 184 -13.87 -12.76 8.81
N TYR A 185 -13.61 -14.01 8.45
CA TYR A 185 -12.88 -14.35 7.22
C TYR A 185 -13.68 -13.98 5.96
N GLU A 186 -14.98 -14.29 5.95
CA GLU A 186 -15.84 -14.03 4.78
C GLU A 186 -16.00 -12.53 4.53
N GLU A 187 -16.21 -11.72 5.58
CA GLU A 187 -16.24 -10.26 5.45
C GLU A 187 -14.89 -9.70 4.97
N ALA A 188 -13.79 -10.27 5.45
CA ALA A 188 -12.45 -9.87 5.05
C ALA A 188 -12.18 -10.15 3.56
N GLU A 189 -12.55 -11.34 3.06
CA GLU A 189 -12.41 -11.67 1.65
C GLU A 189 -13.35 -10.84 0.77
N ALA A 190 -14.60 -10.65 1.18
CA ALA A 190 -15.54 -9.80 0.45
C ALA A 190 -15.02 -8.36 0.31
N PHE A 191 -14.40 -7.81 1.35
CA PHE A 191 -13.71 -6.51 1.26
C PHE A 191 -12.55 -6.54 0.28
N ARG A 192 -11.67 -7.55 0.35
CA ARG A 192 -10.54 -7.67 -0.59
C ARG A 192 -10.99 -7.80 -2.03
N ASP A 193 -12.05 -8.57 -2.31
CA ASP A 193 -12.65 -8.69 -3.64
C ASP A 193 -13.21 -7.36 -4.14
N LYS A 194 -13.90 -6.60 -3.28
CA LYS A 194 -14.32 -5.24 -3.61
C LYS A 194 -13.13 -4.36 -3.98
N VAL A 195 -12.05 -4.39 -3.20
CA VAL A 195 -10.82 -3.62 -3.49
C VAL A 195 -10.18 -4.04 -4.81
N ARG A 196 -10.09 -5.35 -5.10
CA ARG A 196 -9.59 -5.87 -6.39
C ARG A 196 -10.44 -5.35 -7.56
N SER A 197 -11.75 -5.20 -7.36
CA SER A 197 -12.66 -4.72 -8.42
C SER A 197 -12.53 -3.23 -8.74
N LEU A 198 -11.89 -2.44 -7.88
CA LEU A 198 -11.72 -0.99 -8.09
C LEU A 198 -10.70 -0.65 -9.17
N TRP A 199 -9.83 -1.58 -9.54
CA TRP A 199 -8.78 -1.30 -10.50
C TRP A 199 -8.60 -2.45 -11.49
N THR A 200 -8.37 -2.08 -12.75
CA THR A 200 -7.98 -2.99 -13.81
C THR A 200 -6.72 -2.42 -14.43
N PRO A 201 -5.61 -3.17 -14.50
CA PRO A 201 -4.40 -2.67 -15.11
C PRO A 201 -4.62 -2.38 -16.59
N SER A 202 -4.24 -1.19 -17.05
CA SER A 202 -4.23 -0.91 -18.48
C SER A 202 -3.13 -1.75 -19.15
N ARG A 203 -3.27 -2.02 -20.45
CA ARG A 203 -2.19 -2.65 -21.24
C ARG A 203 -0.88 -1.86 -21.16
N ASN A 204 -0.98 -0.53 -21.07
CA ASN A 204 0.20 0.32 -20.96
C ASN A 204 0.88 0.16 -19.60
N ALA A 205 0.11 0.14 -18.51
CA ALA A 205 0.63 -0.13 -17.17
C ALA A 205 1.31 -1.51 -17.11
N MET A 206 0.68 -2.55 -17.67
CA MET A 206 1.27 -3.89 -17.76
C MET A 206 2.59 -3.90 -18.55
N LYS A 207 2.63 -3.20 -19.69
CA LYS A 207 3.85 -3.07 -20.48
C LYS A 207 4.97 -2.41 -19.67
N VAL A 208 4.69 -1.29 -18.98
CA VAL A 208 5.64 -0.58 -18.13
C VAL A 208 6.18 -1.50 -17.02
N LEU A 209 5.31 -2.21 -16.34
CA LEU A 209 5.71 -3.11 -15.25
C LEU A 209 6.53 -4.31 -15.73
N SER A 210 6.27 -4.81 -16.94
CA SER A 210 7.03 -5.92 -17.53
C SER A 210 8.52 -5.59 -17.78
N GLN A 211 8.85 -4.29 -17.88
CA GLN A 211 10.18 -3.75 -18.15
C GLN A 211 10.98 -3.47 -16.85
N CYS A 212 10.33 -3.56 -15.69
CA CYS A 212 10.95 -3.25 -14.40
C CYS A 212 11.76 -4.44 -13.85
N TRP A 213 12.86 -4.15 -13.16
CA TRP A 213 13.63 -5.15 -12.43
C TRP A 213 13.79 -4.79 -10.94
N PRO A 214 13.41 -5.67 -10.00
CA PRO A 214 12.69 -6.92 -10.23
C PRO A 214 11.28 -6.66 -10.79
N ARG A 215 10.70 -7.66 -11.49
CA ARG A 215 9.29 -7.59 -11.87
C ARG A 215 8.43 -7.53 -10.59
N PRO A 216 7.37 -6.71 -10.55
CA PRO A 216 6.51 -6.64 -9.38
C PRO A 216 5.90 -8.02 -9.09
N TYR A 217 5.90 -8.43 -7.82
CA TYR A 217 5.17 -9.61 -7.34
C TYR A 217 3.67 -9.29 -7.36
N MET A 218 3.06 -9.41 -8.52
CA MET A 218 1.60 -9.35 -8.67
C MET A 218 1.12 -10.57 -9.43
N GLU A 219 0.06 -11.18 -8.93
CA GLU A 219 -0.73 -12.17 -9.65
C GLU A 219 -1.57 -11.43 -10.69
N VAL A 220 -0.91 -11.05 -11.79
CA VAL A 220 -1.58 -10.53 -12.99
C VAL A 220 -1.31 -11.51 -14.11
N ASP A 221 -2.35 -11.83 -14.86
CA ASP A 221 -2.18 -12.52 -16.13
C ASP A 221 -1.44 -11.57 -17.08
N TRP A 222 -0.19 -11.89 -17.39
CA TRP A 222 0.68 -11.11 -18.28
C TRP A 222 0.44 -11.40 -19.78
N GLU A 223 -0.69 -12.03 -20.13
CA GLU A 223 -1.05 -12.46 -21.48
C GLU A 223 -1.46 -11.31 -22.42
#